data_AF-A0A2G2WZF9-F1
#
_entry.id   AF-A0A2G2WZF9-F1
#
_cell.length_a   1.000
_cell.length_b   1.000
_cell.length_c   1.000
_cell.angle_alpha   90.00
_cell.angle_beta   90.00
_cell.angle_gamma   90.00
#
_symmetry.space_group_name_H-M   'P 1'
#
loop_
_entity.id
_entity.type
_entity.pdbx_description
1 polymer ?
#
loop_
_entity_poly.entity_id
_entity_poly.type
_entity_poly.pdbx_seq_one_letter_code
_entity_poly.pdbx_strand_id
1 'polypeptide(L)'
;MEVILGSQDVWDIVDKGYTKPSNEETLSQNEKDVLIKIRKKDQQALTLIHQCLDDGMFEKMADATTPKEAWDILQNSFQGVD
;
A
#
# COMPACT_ATOMS: atom_id res chain seq x y z
N MET A 1 0.72 -10.35 8.71
CA MET A 1 1.33 -9.41 7.74
C MET A 1 1.74 -8.10 8.40
N GLU A 2 0.94 -7.55 9.32
CA GLU A 2 1.28 -6.31 10.08
C GLU A 2 2.68 -6.31 10.70
N VAL A 3 3.12 -7.41 11.33
CA VAL A 3 4.49 -7.55 11.87
C VAL A 3 5.56 -7.41 10.77
N ILE A 4 5.33 -7.99 9.58
CA ILE A 4 6.27 -7.92 8.45
C ILE A 4 6.31 -6.48 7.91
N LEU A 5 5.16 -5.85 7.70
CA LEU A 5 5.04 -4.48 7.21
C LEU A 5 5.63 -3.46 8.20
N GLY A 6 5.42 -3.68 9.50
CA GLY A 6 6.03 -2.89 10.57
C GLY A 6 7.56 -3.02 10.59
N SER A 7 8.10 -4.22 10.38
CA SER A 7 9.56 -4.44 10.30
C SER A 7 10.21 -3.70 9.12
N GLN A 8 9.42 -3.38 8.10
CA GLN A 8 9.85 -2.70 6.88
C GLN A 8 9.54 -1.19 6.90
N ASP A 9 9.00 -0.66 8.00
CA ASP A 9 8.63 0.76 8.15
C ASP A 9 7.66 1.26 7.07
N VAL A 10 6.74 0.38 6.64
CA VAL A 10 5.70 0.67 5.63
C VAL A 10 4.27 0.56 6.17
N TRP A 11 4.09 0.13 7.43
CA TRP A 11 2.77 -0.05 8.03
C TRP A 11 1.90 1.22 7.98
N ASP A 12 2.48 2.39 8.24
CA ASP A 12 1.73 3.65 8.25
C ASP A 12 1.04 3.94 6.89
N ILE A 13 1.71 3.62 5.78
CA ILE A 13 1.15 3.78 4.42
C ILE A 13 0.06 2.74 4.13
N VAL A 14 0.19 1.53 4.69
CA VAL A 14 -0.83 0.49 4.53
C VAL A 14 -2.07 0.81 5.35
N ASP A 15 -1.90 1.30 6.57
CA ASP A 15 -3.00 1.59 7.49
C ASP A 15 -3.77 2.87 7.10
N LYS A 16 -3.03 3.97 6.89
CA LYS A 16 -3.60 5.30 6.64
C LYS A 16 -3.80 5.62 5.17
N GLY A 17 -3.13 4.89 4.28
CA GLY A 17 -3.03 5.25 2.88
C GLY A 17 -2.16 6.48 2.65
N TYR A 18 -1.99 6.83 1.37
CA TYR A 18 -1.29 8.04 0.97
C TYR A 18 -2.14 8.85 -0.02
N THR A 19 -2.26 10.15 0.23
CA THR A 19 -2.97 11.07 -0.67
C THR A 19 -2.03 11.63 -1.72
N LYS A 20 -2.27 11.27 -2.98
CA LYS A 20 -1.53 11.83 -4.12
C LYS A 20 -1.76 13.34 -4.23
N PRO A 21 -0.74 14.16 -4.55
CA PRO A 21 -0.90 15.60 -4.68
C PRO A 21 -1.73 15.91 -5.93
N SER A 22 -2.60 16.91 -5.87
CA SER A 22 -3.44 17.29 -7.02
C SER A 22 -2.63 17.86 -8.19
N ASN A 23 -1.52 18.54 -7.90
CA ASN A 23 -0.57 19.00 -8.92
C ASN A 23 0.87 18.86 -8.42
N GLU A 24 1.63 17.96 -9.05
CA GLU A 24 3.03 17.72 -8.69
C GLU A 24 3.97 18.80 -9.24
N GLU A 25 3.54 19.57 -10.26
CA GLU A 25 4.37 20.60 -10.88
C GLU A 25 4.56 21.81 -9.98
N THR A 26 3.55 22.13 -9.15
CA THR A 26 3.56 23.25 -8.19
C THR A 26 4.34 22.94 -6.92
N LEU A 27 4.76 21.69 -6.72
CA LEU A 27 5.52 21.30 -5.54
C LEU A 27 6.93 21.89 -5.56
N SER A 28 7.38 22.38 -4.40
CA SER A 28 8.77 22.70 -4.15
C SER A 28 9.66 21.46 -4.30
N GLN A 29 10.97 21.66 -4.45
CA GLN A 29 11.91 20.54 -4.56
C GLN A 29 11.86 19.62 -3.33
N ASN A 30 11.73 20.19 -2.13
CA ASN A 30 11.64 19.42 -0.89
C ASN A 30 10.39 18.53 -0.87
N GLU A 31 9.24 19.04 -1.33
CA GLU A 31 8.00 18.27 -1.41
C GLU A 31 8.10 17.15 -2.45
N LYS A 32 8.77 17.39 -3.59
CA LYS A 32 9.05 16.36 -4.60
C LYS A 32 9.94 15.25 -4.05
N ASP A 33 10.96 15.59 -3.27
CA ASP A 33 11.85 14.61 -2.64
C ASP A 33 11.10 13.75 -1.60
N VAL A 34 10.19 14.36 -0.83
CA VAL A 34 9.30 13.66 0.09
C VAL A 34 8.35 12.73 -0.67
N LEU A 35 7.74 13.21 -1.76
CA LEU A 35 6.84 12.43 -2.61
C LEU A 35 7.53 11.17 -3.18
N ILE A 36 8.77 11.29 -3.64
CA ILE A 36 9.55 10.15 -4.13
C ILE A 36 9.74 9.10 -3.03
N LYS A 37 10.03 9.52 -1.79
CA LYS A 37 10.18 8.59 -0.66
C LYS A 37 8.87 7.87 -0.33
N ILE A 38 7.75 8.60 -0.34
CA ILE A 38 6.44 8.01 -0.08
C ILE A 38 6.09 6.99 -1.17
N ARG A 39 6.27 7.34 -2.45
CA ARG A 39 6.04 6.42 -3.58
C ARG A 39 6.87 5.13 -3.47
N LYS A 40 8.13 5.24 -3.05
CA LYS A 40 8.98 4.06 -2.84
C LYS A 40 8.42 3.15 -1.75
N LYS A 41 8.03 3.72 -0.61
CA LYS A 41 7.43 2.94 0.49
C LYS A 41 6.08 2.34 0.10
N ASP A 42 5.26 3.07 -0.65
CA ASP A 42 3.99 2.59 -1.18
C ASP A 42 4.17 1.36 -2.08
N GLN A 43 5.08 1.43 -3.06
CA GLN A 43 5.38 0.28 -3.92
C GLN A 43 6.02 -0.88 -3.17
N GLN A 44 6.86 -0.60 -2.16
CA GLN A 44 7.43 -1.62 -1.29
C GLN A 44 6.35 -2.35 -0.48
N ALA A 45 5.40 -1.60 0.09
CA ALA A 45 4.27 -2.16 0.82
C ALA A 45 3.41 -3.05 -0.07
N LEU A 46 3.07 -2.59 -1.27
CA LEU A 46 2.28 -3.35 -2.23
C LEU A 46 2.99 -4.66 -2.62
N THR A 47 4.30 -4.60 -2.86
CA THR A 47 5.12 -5.78 -3.19
C THR A 47 5.11 -6.78 -2.04
N LEU A 48 5.28 -6.33 -0.80
CA LEU A 48 5.27 -7.20 0.38
C LEU A 48 3.90 -7.86 0.59
N ILE A 49 2.81 -7.12 0.35
CA ILE A 49 1.46 -7.67 0.40
C ILE A 49 1.33 -8.78 -0.63
N HIS A 50 1.65 -8.51 -1.91
CA HIS A 50 1.61 -9.52 -2.97
C HIS A 50 2.46 -10.77 -2.69
N GLN A 51 3.66 -10.61 -2.13
CA GLN A 51 4.53 -11.73 -1.77
C GLN A 51 3.96 -12.63 -0.66
N CYS A 52 3.01 -12.12 0.13
CA CYS A 52 2.38 -12.86 1.22
C CYS A 52 1.03 -13.46 0.83
N LEU A 53 0.53 -13.23 -0.39
CA LEU A 53 -0.71 -13.82 -0.90
C LEU A 53 -0.44 -15.22 -1.47
N ASP A 54 -1.40 -16.12 -1.28
CA ASP A 54 -1.49 -17.33 -2.09
C ASP A 54 -2.16 -17.01 -3.45
N ASP A 55 -2.07 -17.94 -4.40
CA ASP A 55 -2.57 -17.75 -5.77
C ASP A 55 -4.06 -17.36 -5.81
N GLY A 56 -4.87 -17.88 -4.89
CA GLY A 56 -6.31 -17.58 -4.81
C GLY A 56 -6.61 -16.19 -4.22
N MET A 57 -5.80 -15.71 -3.29
CA MET A 57 -5.89 -14.35 -2.77
C MET A 57 -5.32 -13.32 -3.75
N PHE A 58 -4.32 -13.69 -4.54
CA PHE A 58 -3.73 -12.82 -5.56
C PHE A 58 -4.75 -12.43 -6.63
N GLU A 59 -5.53 -13.39 -7.16
CA GLU A 59 -6.59 -13.09 -8.13
C GLU A 59 -7.62 -12.09 -7.59
N LYS A 60 -7.96 -12.16 -6.29
CA LYS A 60 -8.90 -11.22 -5.65
C LYS A 60 -8.33 -9.83 -5.44
N MET A 61 -7.01 -9.67 -5.48
CA MET A 61 -6.31 -8.40 -5.24
C MET A 61 -5.64 -7.85 -6.51
N ALA A 62 -5.82 -8.50 -7.66
CA ALA A 62 -5.22 -8.09 -8.92
C ALA A 62 -5.63 -6.66 -9.34
N ASP A 63 -6.81 -6.21 -8.91
CA ASP A 63 -7.34 -4.87 -9.19
C ASP A 63 -6.90 -3.81 -8.16
N ALA A 64 -6.24 -4.21 -7.07
CA ALA A 64 -5.79 -3.28 -6.03
C ALA A 64 -4.59 -2.47 -6.55
N THR A 65 -4.72 -1.15 -6.55
CA THR A 65 -3.68 -0.25 -7.07
C THR A 65 -2.83 0.37 -5.97
N THR A 66 -3.29 0.29 -4.73
CA THR A 66 -2.60 0.79 -3.55
C THR A 66 -2.47 -0.28 -2.46
N PRO A 67 -1.45 -0.17 -1.59
CA PRO A 67 -1.31 -1.06 -0.42
C PRO A 67 -2.52 -1.01 0.51
N LYS A 68 -3.16 0.17 0.64
CA LYS A 68 -4.36 0.35 1.46
C LYS A 68 -5.55 -0.43 0.90
N GLU A 69 -5.81 -0.32 -0.40
CA GLU A 69 -6.86 -1.10 -1.07
C GLU A 69 -6.61 -2.61 -0.95
N ALA A 70 -5.38 -3.05 -1.20
CA ALA A 70 -5.01 -4.46 -1.08
C ALA A 70 -5.21 -4.96 0.36
N TRP A 71 -4.83 -4.16 1.35
CA TRP A 71 -5.02 -4.47 2.77
C TRP A 71 -6.50 -4.53 3.17
N ASP A 72 -7.32 -3.58 2.74
CA ASP A 72 -8.75 -3.56 3.05
C ASP A 72 -9.46 -4.77 2.42
N ILE A 73 -9.11 -5.16 1.19
CA ILE A 73 -9.62 -6.39 0.54
C ILE A 73 -9.18 -7.64 1.31
N LEU A 74 -7.93 -7.72 1.75
CA LEU A 74 -7.40 -8.81 2.58
C LEU A 74 -8.18 -8.93 3.90
N GLN A 75 -8.43 -7.80 4.57
CA GLN A 75 -9.19 -7.82 5.83
C GLN A 75 -10.62 -8.33 5.61
N ASN A 76 -11.28 -7.85 4.55
CA ASN A 76 -12.64 -8.28 4.21
C ASN A 76 -12.73 -9.78 3.86
N SER A 77 -11.71 -10.33 3.17
CA SER A 77 -11.71 -11.75 2.78
C SER A 77 -11.55 -12.70 3.98
N PHE A 78 -10.83 -12.28 5.03
CA PHE A 78 -10.69 -13.06 6.27
C PHE A 78 -11.78 -12.81 7.30
N GLN A 79 -12.44 -11.65 7.26
CA GLN A 79 -13.55 -11.36 8.16
C GLN A 79 -14.86 -12.04 7.75
N GLY A 80 -14.90 -12.71 6.58
CA GLY A 80 -16.04 -13.53 6.17
C GLY A 80 -17.32 -12.71 6.11
N VAL A 81 -17.25 -11.51 5.51
CA VAL A 81 -18.46 -10.74 5.25
C VAL A 81 -19.07 -11.30 3.96
N ASP A 82 -20.11 -12.11 4.15
CA ASP A 82 -21.09 -12.48 3.12
C ASP A 82 -21.80 -11.22 2.60
#